data_AF-A0A1Q9LMH6-F1
#
_entry.id   AF-A0A1Q9LMH6-F1
#
_cell.length_a   1.000
_cell.length_b   1.000
_cell.length_c   1.000
_cell.angle_alpha   90.00
_cell.angle_beta   90.00
_cell.angle_gamma   90.00
#
_symmetry.space_group_name_H-M   'P 1'
#
loop_
_entity.id
_entity.type
_entity.pdbx_description
1 polymer ?
#
loop_
_entity_poly.entity_id
_entity_poly.type
_entity_poly.pdbx_seq_one_letter_code
_entity_poly.pdbx_strand_id
1 'polypeptide(L)'
;MVGVTGDVDMATAPRWRAVLLGAVDRIGEPIGAPAVSLTRGRDPLRADPADGVLWPWRRITSLVVDLTGAGFFGVAGVNLLLAVRSAAVEAGGWALVVAPAGGSARRAIDACGAVERVLALPDLDAALDQFDRAR
;
A
#
# COMPACT_ATOMS: atom_id res chain seq x y z
N MET A 1 3.30 4.51 2.06
CA MET A 1 4.22 3.89 1.09
C MET A 1 5.14 2.95 1.85
N VAL A 2 5.49 1.81 1.26
CA VAL A 2 6.52 0.90 1.77
C VAL A 2 7.57 0.71 0.68
N GLY A 3 8.83 1.03 1.01
CA GLY A 3 9.98 0.76 0.14
C GLY A 3 10.54 -0.64 0.40
N VAL A 4 10.69 -1.41 -0.66
CA VAL A 4 11.27 -2.76 -0.64
C VAL A 4 12.71 -2.64 -1.12
N THR A 5 13.65 -3.09 -0.29
CA THR A 5 15.09 -3.06 -0.60
C THR A 5 15.71 -4.44 -0.43
N GLY A 6 16.71 -4.76 -1.25
CA GLY A 6 17.33 -6.08 -1.27
C GLY A 6 16.49 -7.11 -2.03
N ASP A 7 16.63 -8.39 -1.68
CA ASP A 7 16.07 -9.47 -2.48
C ASP A 7 14.67 -9.88 -2.03
N VAL A 8 13.81 -10.19 -3.01
CA VAL A 8 12.48 -10.77 -2.82
C VAL A 8 12.43 -12.15 -3.48
N ASP A 9 12.79 -13.16 -2.70
CA ASP A 9 12.85 -14.57 -3.11
C ASP A 9 11.99 -15.44 -2.17
N MET A 10 12.10 -16.76 -2.30
CA MET A 10 11.34 -17.69 -1.45
C MET A 10 11.70 -17.59 0.04
N ALA A 11 12.92 -17.20 0.38
CA ALA A 11 13.39 -17.08 1.76
C ALA A 11 12.94 -15.76 2.40
N THR A 12 12.95 -14.65 1.64
CA THR A 12 12.59 -13.32 2.16
C THR A 12 11.11 -12.97 1.97
N ALA A 13 10.40 -13.63 1.04
CA ALA A 13 8.98 -13.37 0.76
C ALA A 13 8.06 -13.49 1.98
N PRO A 14 8.20 -14.46 2.90
CA PRO A 14 7.35 -14.51 4.10
C PRO A 14 7.48 -13.26 4.99
N ARG A 15 8.69 -12.71 5.13
CA ARG A 15 8.92 -11.47 5.88
C ARG A 15 8.26 -10.29 5.18
N TRP A 16 8.47 -10.15 3.87
CA TRP A 16 7.84 -9.08 3.09
C TRP A 16 6.32 -9.20 3.08
N ARG A 17 5.78 -10.42 3.09
CA ARG A 17 4.34 -10.67 3.22
C ARG A 17 3.79 -10.12 4.52
N ALA A 18 4.42 -10.43 5.65
CA ALA A 18 3.99 -9.90 6.94
C ALA A 18 4.00 -8.37 6.96
N VAL A 19 5.04 -7.74 6.41
CA VAL A 19 5.16 -6.28 6.35
C VAL A 19 4.09 -5.65 5.44
N LEU A 20 3.94 -6.15 4.21
CA LEU A 20 3.04 -5.54 3.23
C LEU A 20 1.57 -5.78 3.56
N LEU A 21 1.21 -6.96 4.06
CA LEU A 21 -0.18 -7.21 4.50
C LEU A 21 -0.50 -6.43 5.78
N GLY A 22 0.44 -6.32 6.72
CA GLY A 22 0.26 -5.43 7.88
C GLY A 22 0.10 -3.96 7.49
N ALA A 23 0.68 -3.52 6.36
CA ALA A 23 0.44 -2.19 5.80
C ALA A 23 -0.93 -2.06 5.12
N VAL A 24 -1.45 -3.15 4.53
CA VAL A 24 -2.81 -3.22 3.97
C VAL A 24 -3.86 -3.12 5.08
N ASP A 25 -3.64 -3.74 6.24
CA ASP A 25 -4.57 -3.69 7.38
C ASP A 25 -4.83 -2.25 7.88
N ARG A 26 -3.94 -1.31 7.51
CA ARG A 26 -4.06 0.12 7.83
C ARG A 26 -4.97 0.87 6.86
N ILE A 27 -5.38 0.26 5.75
CA ILE A 27 -6.37 0.86 4.86
C ILE A 27 -7.69 1.04 5.62
N GLY A 28 -8.24 2.24 5.56
CA GLY A 28 -9.39 2.67 6.34
C GLY A 28 -9.03 3.38 7.65
N GLU A 29 -7.78 3.30 8.12
CA GLU A 29 -7.34 4.05 9.31
C GLU A 29 -7.36 5.57 9.06
N PRO A 30 -7.72 6.38 10.06
CA PRO A 30 -7.59 7.84 9.99
C PRO A 30 -6.12 8.27 9.93
N ILE A 31 -5.80 9.17 9.01
CA ILE A 31 -4.52 9.87 8.86
C ILE A 31 -4.48 10.98 9.89
N GLY A 32 -3.46 10.97 10.75
CA GLY A 32 -3.21 12.02 11.73
C GLY A 32 -3.95 11.89 13.05
N ALA A 33 -4.61 10.76 13.34
CA ALA A 33 -5.12 10.52 14.69
C ALA A 33 -3.92 10.46 15.67
N PRO A 34 -3.84 11.32 16.69
CA PRO A 34 -2.90 11.09 17.77
C PRO A 34 -3.30 9.77 18.45
N ALA A 35 -2.35 8.84 18.52
CA ALA A 35 -2.43 7.82 19.56
C ALA A 35 -2.54 8.59 20.89
N VAL A 36 -3.63 8.37 21.63
CA VAL A 36 -3.99 8.96 22.94
C VAL A 36 -5.16 9.95 22.87
N SER A 37 -6.32 9.47 23.29
CA SER A 37 -7.02 10.09 24.42
C SER A 37 -7.61 8.97 25.29
N LEU A 38 -6.77 8.36 26.13
CA LEU A 38 -7.21 7.55 27.27
C LEU A 38 -7.45 8.47 28.48
N THR A 39 -8.18 9.57 28.30
CA THR A 39 -8.80 10.27 29.43
C THR A 39 -10.23 9.78 29.53
N ARG A 40 -10.48 8.96 30.56
CA ARG A 40 -11.81 8.51 30.99
C ARG A 40 -12.82 9.66 30.90
N GLY A 41 -13.84 9.51 30.05
CA GLY A 41 -15.11 10.23 30.26
C GLY A 41 -15.75 10.89 29.04
N ARG A 42 -15.09 11.03 27.89
CA ARG A 42 -15.76 11.49 26.66
C ARG A 42 -15.42 10.58 25.50
N ASP A 43 -16.45 9.96 24.95
CA ASP A 43 -16.40 9.24 23.69
C ASP A 43 -15.99 10.22 22.58
N PRO A 44 -14.79 10.07 21.98
CA PRO A 44 -14.34 10.95 20.89
C PRO A 44 -15.18 10.79 19.63
N LEU A 45 -16.08 9.80 19.55
CA LEU A 45 -17.03 9.62 18.45
C LEU A 45 -18.30 10.50 18.59
N ARG A 46 -18.47 11.23 19.70
CA ARG A 46 -19.60 12.14 19.97
C ARG A 46 -19.21 13.62 19.91
N ALA A 47 -18.31 14.01 19.01
CA ALA A 47 -18.19 15.42 18.65
C ALA A 47 -19.51 15.84 17.98
N ASP A 48 -20.23 16.77 18.61
CA ASP A 48 -21.48 17.33 18.10
C ASP A 48 -21.18 18.11 16.82
N PRO A 49 -21.87 17.85 15.69
CA PRO A 49 -21.71 18.63 14.46
C PRO A 49 -21.96 20.15 14.66
N ALA A 50 -22.54 20.57 15.80
CA ALA A 50 -22.69 21.97 16.18
C ALA A 50 -21.37 22.70 16.53
N ASP A 51 -20.27 22.00 16.79
CA ASP A 51 -18.98 22.61 17.18
C ASP A 51 -18.14 23.12 15.99
N GLY A 52 -18.69 23.13 14.77
CA GLY A 52 -18.19 23.93 13.66
C GLY A 52 -16.82 23.55 13.08
N VAL A 53 -16.14 22.53 13.61
CA VAL A 53 -14.87 22.02 13.07
C VAL A 53 -14.89 20.49 13.00
N LEU A 54 -15.61 19.96 12.01
CA LEU A 54 -15.38 18.61 11.52
C LEU A 54 -14.07 18.65 10.73
N TRP A 55 -12.91 18.41 11.36
CA TRP A 55 -11.74 18.09 10.55
C TRP A 55 -12.02 16.74 9.91
N PRO A 56 -12.14 16.63 8.58
CA PRO A 56 -12.32 15.33 7.96
C PRO A 56 -11.02 14.57 8.18
N TRP A 57 -11.04 13.59 9.07
CA TRP A 57 -9.97 12.61 9.13
C TRP A 57 -9.84 12.02 7.73
N ARG A 58 -8.79 12.39 7.00
CA ARG A 58 -8.46 11.70 5.74
C ARG A 58 -8.17 10.26 6.13
N ARG A 59 -8.73 9.28 5.43
CA ARG A 59 -8.39 7.87 5.68
C ARG A 59 -7.27 7.42 4.75
N ILE A 60 -6.48 6.46 5.19
CA ILE A 60 -5.57 5.74 4.30
C ILE A 60 -6.44 4.94 3.33
N THR A 61 -6.38 5.26 2.05
CA THR A 61 -7.15 4.56 1.01
C THR A 61 -6.27 3.70 0.10
N SER A 62 -4.95 3.87 0.18
CA SER A 62 -4.02 3.25 -0.76
C SER A 62 -2.68 2.92 -0.14
N LEU A 63 -2.09 1.83 -0.64
CA LEU A 63 -0.73 1.41 -0.39
C LEU A 63 0.09 1.52 -1.69
N VAL A 64 1.19 2.27 -1.65
CA VAL A 64 2.22 2.26 -2.70
C VAL A 64 3.37 1.36 -2.23
N VAL A 65 3.69 0.35 -3.03
CA VAL A 65 4.84 -0.55 -2.84
C VAL A 65 5.92 -0.14 -3.82
N ASP A 66 7.04 0.39 -3.32
CA ASP A 66 8.16 0.85 -4.14
C ASP A 66 9.26 -0.21 -4.22
N LEU A 67 9.50 -0.72 -5.43
CA LEU A 67 10.47 -1.77 -5.72
C LEU A 67 11.77 -1.22 -6.34
N THR A 68 11.96 0.10 -6.34
CA THR A 68 13.17 0.75 -6.92
C THR A 68 14.46 0.23 -6.29
N GLY A 69 14.42 -0.16 -5.00
CA GLY A 69 15.56 -0.73 -4.28
C GLY A 69 15.66 -2.26 -4.31
N ALA A 70 14.81 -2.97 -5.06
CA ALA A 70 14.84 -4.42 -5.13
C ALA A 70 16.03 -4.91 -5.98
N GLY A 71 16.90 -5.73 -5.38
CA GLY A 71 18.06 -6.32 -6.06
C GLY A 71 17.63 -7.49 -6.94
N PHE A 72 17.13 -8.54 -6.32
CA PHE A 72 16.48 -9.68 -6.96
C PHE A 72 14.98 -9.70 -6.71
N PHE A 73 14.21 -10.15 -7.71
CA PHE A 73 12.77 -10.31 -7.59
C PHE A 73 12.30 -11.48 -8.47
N GLY A 74 11.75 -12.52 -7.84
CA GLY A 74 11.28 -13.73 -8.53
C GLY A 74 9.76 -13.89 -8.52
N VAL A 75 9.30 -15.08 -8.93
CA VAL A 75 7.87 -15.46 -8.92
C VAL A 75 7.24 -15.36 -7.52
N ALA A 76 8.04 -15.59 -6.47
CA ALA A 76 7.62 -15.40 -5.08
C ALA A 76 7.17 -13.95 -4.81
N GLY A 77 7.94 -12.98 -5.33
CA GLY A 77 7.61 -11.57 -5.26
C GLY A 77 6.34 -11.23 -6.06
N VAL A 78 6.17 -11.78 -7.27
CA VAL A 78 4.96 -11.55 -8.08
C VAL A 78 3.71 -12.06 -7.35
N ASN A 79 3.75 -13.27 -6.80
CA ASN A 79 2.65 -13.83 -6.01
C ASN A 79 2.34 -12.99 -4.77
N LEU A 80 3.38 -12.49 -4.10
CA LEU A 80 3.22 -11.56 -2.98
C LEU A 80 2.48 -10.29 -3.41
N LEU A 81 2.86 -9.66 -4.52
CA LEU A 81 2.18 -8.44 -5.00
C LEU A 81 0.72 -8.70 -5.38
N LEU A 82 0.41 -9.84 -6.00
CA LEU A 82 -0.96 -10.25 -6.29
C LEU A 82 -1.80 -10.41 -5.01
N ALA A 83 -1.22 -11.03 -3.97
CA ALA A 83 -1.88 -11.18 -2.68
C ALA A 83 -2.12 -9.81 -2.00
N VAL A 84 -1.13 -8.91 -2.04
CA VAL A 84 -1.25 -7.54 -1.52
C VAL A 84 -2.34 -6.76 -2.26
N ARG A 85 -2.42 -6.90 -3.58
CA ARG A 85 -3.48 -6.28 -4.38
C ARG A 85 -4.86 -6.81 -4.00
N SER A 86 -5.04 -8.12 -3.88
CA SER A 86 -6.32 -8.72 -3.46
C SER A 86 -6.75 -8.18 -2.10
N ALA A 87 -5.84 -8.21 -1.12
CA ALA A 87 -6.12 -7.75 0.24
C ALA A 87 -6.46 -6.25 0.27
N ALA A 88 -5.76 -5.42 -0.50
CA ALA A 88 -6.07 -3.99 -0.56
C ALA A 88 -7.45 -3.71 -1.16
N VAL A 89 -7.85 -4.46 -2.20
CA VAL A 89 -9.19 -4.36 -2.81
C VAL A 89 -10.26 -4.83 -1.82
N GLU A 90 -10.02 -5.94 -1.12
CA GLU A 90 -10.91 -6.46 -0.07
C GLU A 90 -11.08 -5.45 1.08
N ALA A 91 -10.05 -4.68 1.40
CA ALA A 91 -10.09 -3.58 2.37
C ALA A 91 -10.77 -2.30 1.82
N GLY A 92 -11.28 -2.30 0.59
CA GLY A 92 -11.92 -1.15 -0.04
C GLY A 92 -10.94 -0.06 -0.49
N GLY A 93 -9.66 -0.40 -0.63
CA GLY A 93 -8.60 0.50 -1.07
C GLY A 93 -7.85 0.02 -2.31
N TRP A 94 -6.66 0.59 -2.51
CA TRP A 94 -5.82 0.30 -3.68
C TRP A 94 -4.41 -0.11 -3.27
N ALA A 95 -3.83 -1.07 -3.99
CA ALA A 95 -2.38 -1.28 -3.99
C ALA A 95 -1.81 -0.89 -5.36
N LEU A 96 -0.79 -0.04 -5.36
CA LEU A 96 -0.04 0.43 -6.52
C LEU A 96 1.40 -0.01 -6.37
N VAL A 97 2.04 -0.43 -7.47
CA VAL A 97 3.42 -0.91 -7.46
C VAL A 97 4.29 0.03 -8.29
N VAL A 98 5.33 0.59 -7.69
CA VAL A 98 6.38 1.30 -8.44
C VAL A 98 7.48 0.29 -8.77
N ALA A 99 7.67 0.05 -10.06
CA ALA A 99 8.66 -0.89 -10.59
C ALA A 99 9.31 -0.26 -11.84
N PRO A 100 10.49 0.39 -11.68
CA PRO A 100 11.17 1.08 -12.77
C PRO A 100 11.43 0.18 -13.99
N ALA A 101 11.30 0.77 -15.17
CA ALA A 101 11.58 0.08 -16.43
C ALA A 101 13.00 -0.52 -16.42
N GLY A 102 13.13 -1.78 -16.85
CA GLY A 102 14.41 -2.51 -16.84
C GLY A 102 14.86 -3.04 -15.48
N GLY A 103 14.21 -2.66 -14.37
CA GLY A 103 14.45 -3.23 -13.04
C GLY A 103 14.18 -4.73 -12.99
N SER A 104 14.80 -5.43 -12.03
CA SER A 104 14.60 -6.88 -11.84
C SER A 104 13.13 -7.22 -11.54
N ALA A 105 12.51 -6.45 -10.64
CA ALA A 105 11.09 -6.54 -10.34
C ALA A 105 10.20 -6.34 -11.57
N ARG A 106 10.47 -5.29 -12.36
CA ARG A 106 9.68 -5.00 -13.56
C ARG A 106 9.75 -6.14 -14.57
N ARG A 107 10.95 -6.64 -14.85
CA ARG A 107 11.16 -7.79 -15.76
C ARG A 107 10.42 -9.05 -15.31
N ALA A 108 10.46 -9.36 -14.01
CA ALA A 108 9.75 -10.52 -13.47
C ALA A 108 8.22 -10.36 -13.57
N ILE A 109 7.70 -9.16 -13.28
CA ILE A 109 6.27 -8.84 -13.42
C ILE A 109 5.82 -8.94 -14.89
N ASP A 110 6.61 -8.39 -15.81
CA ASP A 110 6.35 -8.46 -17.26
C ASP A 110 6.36 -9.91 -17.74
N ALA A 111 7.37 -10.70 -17.35
CA ALA A 111 7.49 -12.11 -17.72
C ALA A 111 6.33 -12.97 -17.21
N CYS A 112 5.72 -12.60 -16.09
CA CYS A 112 4.53 -13.26 -15.56
C CYS A 112 3.21 -12.71 -16.13
N GLY A 113 3.24 -11.72 -17.03
CA GLY A 113 2.04 -11.07 -17.55
C GLY A 113 1.20 -10.39 -16.47
N ALA A 114 1.84 -9.93 -15.38
CA ALA A 114 1.16 -9.47 -14.18
C ALA A 114 1.04 -7.94 -14.05
N VAL A 115 1.59 -7.18 -15.00
CA VAL A 115 1.68 -5.71 -14.98
C VAL A 115 0.36 -5.04 -14.61
N GLU A 116 -0.70 -5.34 -15.34
CA GLU A 116 -2.02 -4.74 -15.12
C GLU A 116 -2.66 -5.26 -13.82
N ARG A 117 -2.43 -6.53 -13.50
CA ARG A 117 -3.00 -7.17 -12.31
C ARG A 117 -2.43 -6.59 -11.01
N VAL A 118 -1.16 -6.20 -10.98
CA VAL A 118 -0.51 -5.59 -9.81
C VAL A 118 -0.42 -4.07 -9.89
N LEU A 119 -0.89 -3.46 -11.00
CA LEU A 119 -0.72 -2.04 -11.31
C LEU A 119 0.74 -1.59 -11.19
N ALA A 120 1.63 -2.23 -11.96
CA ALA A 120 3.04 -1.88 -12.01
C ALA A 120 3.28 -0.62 -12.87
N LEU A 121 3.71 0.45 -12.21
CA LEU A 121 3.94 1.78 -12.75
C LEU A 121 5.44 2.11 -12.74
N PRO A 122 5.92 2.94 -13.68
CA PRO A 122 7.36 3.15 -13.86
C PRO A 122 8.02 3.94 -12.72
N ASP A 123 7.28 4.82 -12.05
CA ASP A 123 7.79 5.72 -11.03
C ASP A 123 6.67 6.15 -10.06
N LEU A 124 7.05 6.91 -9.03
CA LEU A 124 6.13 7.41 -8.03
C LEU A 124 5.12 8.40 -8.61
N ASP A 125 5.55 9.27 -9.52
CA ASP A 125 4.67 10.30 -10.10
C ASP A 125 3.51 9.63 -10.85
N ALA A 126 3.81 8.60 -11.66
CA ALA A 126 2.80 7.79 -12.33
C ALA A 126 1.86 7.08 -11.33
N ALA A 127 2.37 6.65 -10.17
CA ALA A 127 1.56 6.04 -9.11
C ALA A 127 0.60 7.04 -8.45
N LEU A 128 1.03 8.28 -8.24
CA LEU A 128 0.19 9.35 -7.72
C LEU A 128 -0.88 9.76 -8.75
N ASP A 129 -0.50 9.93 -10.01
CA ASP A 129 -1.45 10.23 -11.10
C ASP A 129 -2.50 9.12 -11.29
N GLN A 130 -2.09 7.86 -11.14
CA GLN A 130 -3.02 6.73 -11.20
C GLN A 130 -3.96 6.70 -9.99
N PHE A 131 -3.46 7.03 -8.81
CA PHE A 131 -4.28 7.14 -7.61
C PHE A 131 -5.35 8.23 -7.75
N ASP A 132 -4.97 9.41 -8.22
CA ASP A 132 -5.89 10.54 -8.41
C ASP A 132 -6.98 10.23 -9.45
N ARG A 133 -6.66 9.46 -10.50
CA ARG A 133 -7.63 9.00 -11.51
C ARG A 133 -8.57 7.91 -11.03
N ALA A 134 -8.20 7.16 -10.00
CA ALA A 134 -9.00 6.07 -9.46
C ALA A 134 -9.99 6.53 -8.37
N ARG A 135 -9.92 7.82 -7.98
CA ARG A 135 -10.77 8.47 -6.99
C ARG A 135 -11.94 9.21 -7.63
#